data_AF-A0A520MQQ2-F1
#
_entry.id   AF-A0A520MQQ2-F1
#
_cell.length_a   1.000
_cell.length_b   1.000
_cell.length_c   1.000
_cell.angle_alpha   90.00
_cell.angle_beta   90.00
_cell.angle_gamma   90.00
#
_symmetry.space_group_name_H-M   'P 1'
#
loop_
_entity.id
_entity.type
_entity.pdbx_description
1 polymer ?
#
loop_
_entity_poly.entity_id
_entity_poly.type
_entity_poly.pdbx_seq_one_letter_code
_entity_poly.pdbx_strand_id
1 'polypeptide(L)'
;MENIMNNVVRSFERGRGWDVLGSYENLMGGWPQSANLYHAAATKRPSIDVSENESAFLVQAELPGVGREGLEVTVTDGILKIVAERKPRQSDDKTGRSILKEQFFGKFSRSLKLGSGIDESNIEARYEDGVLNLWLPKVAEAKPRKVDIKIA
;
A
#
# COMPACT_ATOMS: atom_id res chain seq x y z
N MET A 1 26.66 10.33 -24.22
CA MET A 1 26.77 10.95 -22.89
C MET A 1 25.65 11.96 -22.75
N GLU A 2 25.05 11.98 -21.56
CA GLU A 2 24.14 13.00 -21.00
C GLU A 2 22.74 13.15 -21.63
N ASN A 3 21.75 12.63 -20.91
CA ASN A 3 20.58 13.42 -20.54
C ASN A 3 19.86 12.79 -19.33
N ILE A 4 20.25 13.19 -18.12
CA ILE A 4 19.46 12.96 -16.89
C ILE A 4 19.49 14.27 -16.12
N MET A 5 18.52 15.15 -16.39
CA MET A 5 18.19 16.25 -15.51
C MET A 5 16.95 15.90 -14.70
N ASN A 6 17.18 15.74 -13.40
CA ASN A 6 16.42 16.33 -12.30
C ASN A 6 14.89 16.35 -12.42
N ASN A 7 14.25 15.56 -11.57
CA ASN A 7 13.00 15.98 -10.93
C ASN A 7 13.02 15.57 -9.45
N VAL A 8 13.74 16.34 -8.64
CA VAL A 8 13.48 16.49 -7.21
C VAL A 8 12.78 17.83 -7.04
N VAL A 9 11.45 17.84 -7.13
CA VAL A 9 10.64 18.97 -6.68
C VAL A 9 9.97 18.56 -5.38
N ARG A 10 10.57 19.02 -4.28
CA ARG A 10 9.85 19.24 -3.03
C ARG A 10 8.86 20.38 -3.26
N SER A 11 7.57 20.08 -3.15
CA SER A 11 6.56 21.08 -2.78
C SER A 11 5.67 20.48 -1.71
N PHE A 12 5.87 20.97 -0.48
CA PHE A 12 4.99 20.75 0.65
C PHE A 12 3.88 21.78 0.53
N GLU A 13 2.74 21.38 -0.04
CA GLU A 13 1.48 22.12 0.08
C GLU A 13 0.39 21.16 0.58
N ARG A 14 -0.17 21.51 1.74
CA ARG A 14 -1.35 20.86 2.33
C ARG A 14 -2.56 21.16 1.44
N GLY A 15 -3.01 20.17 0.69
CA GLY A 15 -4.27 20.22 -0.06
C GLY A 15 -5.01 18.90 0.06
N ARG A 16 -6.13 18.90 0.79
CA ARG A 16 -7.14 17.85 0.70
C ARG A 16 -7.64 17.78 -0.74
N GLY A 17 -7.53 16.61 -1.37
CA GLY A 17 -8.12 16.35 -2.68
C GLY A 17 -7.58 15.03 -3.22
N TRP A 18 -8.49 14.15 -3.62
CA TRP A 18 -8.24 12.91 -4.35
C TRP A 18 -7.90 11.67 -3.50
N ASP A 19 -8.82 11.30 -2.61
CA ASP A 19 -9.17 9.90 -2.36
C ASP A 19 -10.32 9.52 -3.33
N VAL A 20 -10.04 9.53 -4.65
CA VAL A 20 -10.98 9.08 -5.69
C VAL A 20 -10.55 7.69 -6.13
N LEU A 21 -10.83 6.68 -5.31
CA LEU A 21 -11.10 5.28 -5.69
C LEU A 21 -11.76 4.55 -4.51
N GLY A 22 -12.73 5.21 -3.86
CA GLY A 22 -13.72 4.60 -2.97
C GLY A 22 -14.94 4.12 -3.77
N SER A 23 -14.73 3.30 -4.80
CA SER A 23 -15.79 2.97 -5.76
C SER A 23 -15.76 1.51 -6.22
N TYR A 24 -15.77 0.56 -5.28
CA TYR A 24 -16.26 -0.81 -5.53
C TYR A 24 -17.02 -1.44 -4.35
N GLU A 25 -17.11 -0.80 -3.18
CA GLU A 25 -17.91 -1.32 -2.04
C GLU A 25 -19.33 -0.75 -1.94
N ASN A 26 -19.76 0.17 -2.83
CA ASN A 26 -21.12 0.72 -2.82
C ASN A 26 -22.09 0.06 -3.84
N LEU A 27 -21.77 -1.12 -4.38
CA LEU A 27 -22.60 -1.84 -5.36
C LEU A 27 -23.19 -3.17 -4.83
N MET A 28 -23.46 -3.29 -3.54
CA MET A 28 -24.27 -4.40 -3.01
C MET A 28 -25.18 -3.91 -1.87
N GLY A 29 -26.43 -3.60 -2.21
CA GLY A 29 -27.58 -3.64 -1.29
C GLY A 29 -27.67 -2.52 -0.25
N GLY A 30 -28.49 -1.51 -0.53
CA GLY A 30 -28.66 -0.32 0.30
C GLY A 30 -29.18 -0.58 1.72
N TRP A 31 -28.63 0.17 2.67
CA TRP A 31 -29.12 0.33 4.04
C TRP A 31 -29.12 1.81 4.44
N PRO A 32 -30.07 2.28 5.27
CA PRO A 32 -30.45 3.68 5.36
C PRO A 32 -29.52 4.50 6.27
N GLN A 33 -29.33 5.75 5.88
CA GLN A 33 -28.66 6.79 6.66
C GLN A 33 -29.48 7.12 7.93
N SER A 34 -29.07 6.60 9.08
CA SER A 34 -29.39 7.25 10.36
C SER A 34 -28.44 6.83 11.48
N ALA A 35 -27.76 7.83 12.03
CA ALA A 35 -27.15 7.89 13.36
C ALA A 35 -26.01 6.91 13.68
N ASN A 36 -24.78 7.27 13.28
CA ASN A 36 -23.56 7.13 14.08
C ASN A 36 -22.41 7.96 13.45
N LEU A 37 -22.55 9.29 13.51
CA LEU A 37 -21.55 10.25 13.06
C LEU A 37 -20.43 10.46 14.11
N TYR A 38 -19.71 9.40 14.52
CA TYR A 38 -18.55 9.53 15.43
C TYR A 38 -17.48 8.42 15.27
N HIS A 39 -17.08 8.08 14.04
CA HIS A 39 -15.71 7.62 13.68
C HIS A 39 -15.73 7.27 12.19
N ALA A 40 -15.58 8.25 11.30
CA ALA A 40 -14.84 7.94 10.08
C ALA A 40 -13.42 7.64 10.59
N ALA A 41 -13.10 6.36 10.80
CA ALA A 41 -11.83 5.95 11.38
C ALA A 41 -10.70 6.57 10.55
N ALA A 42 -10.06 7.61 11.09
CA ALA A 42 -9.01 8.33 10.40
C ALA A 42 -7.88 7.35 10.12
N THR A 43 -7.75 6.96 8.86
CA THR A 43 -6.74 5.99 8.42
C THR A 43 -5.42 6.73 8.24
N LYS A 44 -4.34 6.27 8.86
CA LYS A 44 -3.01 6.86 8.67
C LYS A 44 -2.34 6.32 7.41
N ARG A 45 -1.44 7.10 6.83
CA ARG A 45 -0.56 6.63 5.75
C ARG A 45 0.76 6.18 6.38
N PRO A 46 1.22 4.94 6.13
CA PRO A 46 2.57 4.53 6.50
C PRO A 46 3.61 5.28 5.67
N SER A 47 4.79 5.51 6.26
CA SER A 47 6.00 5.87 5.52
C SER A 47 6.32 4.74 4.55
N ILE A 48 6.66 5.06 3.30
CA ILE A 48 7.02 4.07 2.31
C ILE A 48 8.15 4.63 1.45
N ASP A 49 9.15 3.78 1.23
CA ASP A 49 10.17 3.95 0.21
C ASP A 49 9.91 2.97 -0.94
N VAL A 50 10.15 3.45 -2.16
CA VAL A 50 9.98 2.67 -3.40
C VAL A 50 11.23 2.84 -4.24
N SER A 51 11.80 1.73 -4.69
CA SER A 51 12.85 1.71 -5.71
C SER A 51 12.47 0.77 -6.83
N GLU A 52 13.02 1.04 -8.01
CA GLU A 52 12.76 0.29 -9.23
C GLU A 52 14.09 -0.02 -9.91
N ASN A 53 14.22 -1.24 -10.41
CA ASN A 53 15.29 -1.61 -11.33
C ASN A 53 14.68 -2.29 -12.57
N GLU A 54 15.52 -2.82 -13.46
CA GLU A 54 15.06 -3.48 -14.69
C GLU A 54 14.18 -4.70 -14.45
N SER A 55 14.35 -5.39 -13.32
CA SER A 55 13.69 -6.67 -13.04
C SER A 55 12.56 -6.61 -12.03
N ALA A 56 12.49 -5.58 -11.16
CA ALA A 56 11.51 -5.53 -10.07
C ALA A 56 11.27 -4.11 -9.52
N PHE A 57 10.14 -3.95 -8.83
CA PHE A 57 9.93 -2.91 -7.84
C PHE A 57 10.23 -3.45 -6.44
N LEU A 58 10.87 -2.63 -5.60
CA LEU A 58 11.12 -2.89 -4.19
C LEU A 58 10.37 -1.85 -3.37
N VAL A 59 9.47 -2.30 -2.50
CA VAL A 59 8.64 -1.42 -1.66
C VAL A 59 8.87 -1.74 -0.20
N GLN A 60 9.20 -0.73 0.59
CA GLN A 60 9.41 -0.85 2.04
C GLN A 60 8.42 0.04 2.78
N ALA A 61 7.60 -0.53 3.65
CA ALA A 61 6.60 0.21 4.43
C ALA A 61 6.82 0.08 5.93
N GLU A 62 6.93 1.22 6.63
CA GLU A 62 7.09 1.26 8.08
C GLU A 62 5.73 1.07 8.77
N LEU A 63 5.59 -0.05 9.48
CA LEU A 63 4.37 -0.49 10.15
C LEU A 63 4.65 -1.01 11.57
N PRO A 64 5.42 -0.30 12.42
CA PRO A 64 5.84 -0.82 13.72
C PRO A 64 4.65 -1.13 14.63
N GLY A 65 4.70 -2.30 15.28
CA GLY A 65 3.68 -2.76 16.22
C GLY A 65 2.42 -3.33 15.58
N VAL A 66 2.36 -3.48 14.26
CA VAL A 66 1.32 -4.25 13.57
C VAL A 66 1.66 -5.75 13.69
N GLY A 67 0.69 -6.56 14.11
CA GLY A 67 0.78 -8.02 14.08
C GLY A 67 0.58 -8.57 12.67
N ARG A 68 1.12 -9.76 12.38
CA ARG A 68 1.03 -10.35 11.03
C ARG A 68 -0.42 -10.49 10.56
N GLU A 69 -1.33 -10.84 11.45
CA GLU A 69 -2.76 -10.97 11.18
C GLU A 69 -3.46 -9.65 10.84
N GLY A 70 -2.82 -8.53 11.16
CA GLY A 70 -3.29 -7.20 10.84
C GLY A 70 -2.72 -6.64 9.54
N LEU A 71 -1.94 -7.40 8.76
CA LEU A 71 -1.35 -6.97 7.48
C LEU A 71 -2.11 -7.58 6.30
N GLU A 72 -2.47 -6.74 5.33
CA GLU A 72 -3.05 -7.14 4.06
C GLU A 72 -2.34 -6.40 2.93
N VAL A 73 -1.88 -7.17 1.94
CA VAL A 73 -1.20 -6.65 0.75
C VAL A 73 -1.90 -7.23 -0.47
N THR A 74 -2.29 -6.35 -1.38
CA THR A 74 -2.89 -6.75 -2.66
C THR A 74 -2.19 -6.03 -3.79
N VAL A 75 -2.02 -6.72 -4.91
CA VAL A 75 -1.58 -6.14 -6.17
C VAL A 75 -2.61 -6.53 -7.21
N THR A 76 -3.13 -5.53 -7.92
CA THR A 76 -4.11 -5.75 -8.98
C THR A 76 -3.96 -4.64 -10.00
N ASP A 77 -3.82 -5.01 -11.28
CA ASP A 77 -3.71 -4.07 -12.40
C ASP A 77 -2.60 -3.01 -12.19
N GLY A 78 -1.47 -3.44 -11.61
CA GLY A 78 -0.34 -2.55 -11.34
C GLY A 78 -0.54 -1.58 -10.17
N ILE A 79 -1.58 -1.79 -9.36
CA ILE A 79 -1.85 -1.04 -8.13
C ILE A 79 -1.49 -1.91 -6.93
N LEU A 80 -0.46 -1.51 -6.19
CA LEU A 80 -0.13 -2.07 -4.89
C LEU A 80 -0.94 -1.37 -3.81
N LYS A 81 -1.71 -2.12 -3.03
CA LYS A 81 -2.44 -1.64 -1.86
C LYS A 81 -1.93 -2.36 -0.61
N ILE A 82 -1.56 -1.57 0.39
CA ILE A 82 -1.13 -2.02 1.70
C ILE A 82 -2.13 -1.51 2.72
N VAL A 83 -2.75 -2.43 3.46
CA VAL A 83 -3.63 -2.15 4.59
C VAL A 83 -3.01 -2.80 5.82
N ALA A 84 -3.01 -2.06 6.93
CA ALA A 84 -2.50 -2.57 8.19
C ALA A 84 -3.37 -2.12 9.36
N GLU A 85 -3.49 -2.92 10.42
CA GLU A 85 -4.20 -2.52 11.63
C GLU A 85 -3.34 -2.73 12.88
N ARG A 86 -3.06 -1.62 13.58
CA ARG A 86 -2.37 -1.66 14.86
C ARG A 86 -3.37 -1.64 16.00
N LYS A 87 -3.52 -2.76 16.69
CA LYS A 87 -4.44 -2.91 17.83
C LYS A 87 -3.90 -2.20 19.08
N PRO A 88 -4.76 -1.59 19.91
CA PRO A 88 -4.37 -1.05 21.20
C PRO A 88 -3.84 -2.18 22.10
N ARG A 89 -2.76 -1.89 22.82
CA ARG A 89 -2.32 -2.77 23.91
C ARG A 89 -3.34 -2.66 25.04
N GLN A 90 -3.76 -3.80 25.58
CA GLN A 90 -4.61 -3.82 26.77
C GLN A 90 -3.86 -3.10 27.89
N SER A 91 -4.44 -2.04 28.45
CA SER A 91 -3.88 -1.42 29.64
C SER A 91 -4.05 -2.38 30.79
N ASP A 92 -2.96 -2.86 31.36
CA ASP A 92 -3.04 -3.47 32.69
C ASP A 92 -3.29 -2.33 33.66
N ASP A 93 -4.50 -2.23 34.20
CA ASP A 93 -4.85 -1.24 35.22
C ASP A 93 -3.99 -1.41 36.50
N LYS A 94 -3.24 -2.52 36.59
CA LYS A 94 -2.24 -2.83 37.61
C LYS A 94 -0.87 -2.13 37.40
N THR A 95 -0.60 -1.62 36.19
CA THR A 95 0.70 -0.99 35.84
C THR A 95 0.77 0.52 36.10
N GLY A 96 -0.32 1.10 36.62
CA GLY A 96 -0.39 2.51 37.02
C GLY A 96 -1.11 3.41 36.01
N ARG A 97 -1.26 4.70 36.36
CA ARG A 97 -1.96 5.70 35.55
C ARG A 97 -1.14 6.07 34.32
N SER A 98 -1.75 6.00 33.13
CA SER A 98 -1.15 6.51 31.89
C SER A 98 -0.99 8.03 31.94
N ILE A 99 0.24 8.51 31.74
CA ILE A 99 0.58 9.95 31.76
C ILE A 99 0.41 10.56 30.36
N LEU A 100 0.78 9.83 29.30
CA LEU A 100 0.72 10.30 27.92
C LEU A 100 0.53 9.12 26.95
N LYS A 101 -0.25 9.32 25.87
CA LYS A 101 -0.46 8.37 24.79
C LYS A 101 -0.33 9.08 23.43
N GLU A 102 0.81 8.90 22.78
CA GLU A 102 1.08 9.48 21.45
C GLU A 102 1.11 8.44 20.33
N GLN A 103 1.19 7.15 20.70
CA GLN A 103 1.20 6.06 19.74
C GLN A 103 -0.15 6.00 19.01
N PHE A 104 -0.07 5.85 17.69
CA PHE A 104 -1.26 5.63 16.89
C PHE A 104 -1.72 4.18 17.00
N PHE A 105 -3.03 4.00 17.16
CA PHE A 105 -3.72 2.73 17.04
C PHE A 105 -4.85 2.90 16.02
N GLY A 106 -5.13 1.85 15.26
CA GLY A 106 -6.10 1.86 14.17
C GLY A 106 -5.47 1.50 12.83
N LYS A 107 -6.17 1.87 11.77
CA LYS A 107 -5.86 1.44 10.41
C LYS A 107 -4.82 2.33 9.74
N PHE A 108 -3.90 1.69 9.05
CA PHE A 108 -3.04 2.28 8.04
C PHE A 108 -3.52 1.83 6.66
N SER A 109 -3.46 2.71 5.67
CA SER A 109 -3.73 2.36 4.27
C SER A 109 -2.92 3.23 3.33
N ARG A 110 -2.34 2.61 2.31
CA ARG A 110 -1.68 3.30 1.21
C ARG A 110 -1.77 2.48 -0.06
N SER A 111 -2.12 3.15 -1.15
CA SER A 111 -2.12 2.57 -2.49
C SER A 111 -1.11 3.29 -3.37
N LEU A 112 -0.38 2.54 -4.19
CA LEU A 112 0.65 3.01 -5.08
C LEU A 112 0.41 2.43 -6.47
N LYS A 113 0.39 3.28 -7.49
CA LYS A 113 0.38 2.86 -8.88
C LYS A 113 1.82 2.66 -9.32
N LEU A 114 2.23 1.41 -9.54
CA LEU A 114 3.58 1.03 -9.93
C LEU A 114 3.71 0.87 -11.46
N GLY A 115 2.59 0.68 -12.15
CA GLY A 115 2.55 0.49 -13.60
C GLY A 115 2.22 -0.96 -13.98
N SER A 116 2.05 -1.20 -15.28
CA SER A 116 1.74 -2.53 -15.81
C SER A 116 2.96 -3.44 -15.86
N GLY A 117 2.73 -4.74 -15.90
CA GLY A 117 3.79 -5.72 -16.11
C GLY A 117 4.48 -6.17 -14.83
N ILE A 118 3.74 -6.24 -13.72
CA ILE A 118 4.17 -6.96 -12.52
C ILE A 118 3.80 -8.44 -12.70
N ASP A 119 4.73 -9.33 -12.41
CA ASP A 119 4.45 -10.75 -12.29
C ASP A 119 3.82 -11.02 -10.91
N GLU A 120 2.50 -10.88 -10.86
CA GLU A 120 1.72 -11.03 -9.62
C GLU A 120 1.83 -12.43 -8.99
N SER A 121 2.25 -13.44 -9.76
CA SER A 121 2.42 -14.82 -9.28
C SER A 121 3.70 -15.02 -8.47
N ASN A 122 4.68 -14.13 -8.61
CA ASN A 122 6.01 -14.26 -8.02
C ASN A 122 6.35 -13.10 -7.06
N ILE A 123 5.33 -12.43 -6.51
CA ILE A 123 5.53 -11.40 -5.49
C ILE A 123 6.02 -12.06 -4.19
N GLU A 124 7.10 -11.53 -3.62
CA GLU A 124 7.58 -11.90 -2.30
C GLU A 124 7.32 -10.79 -1.27
N ALA A 125 6.93 -11.19 -0.06
CA ALA A 125 6.71 -10.28 1.06
C ALA A 125 7.43 -10.78 2.31
N ARG A 126 8.13 -9.89 3.02
CA ARG A 126 8.75 -10.17 4.32
C ARG A 126 8.45 -9.03 5.29
N TYR A 127 8.14 -9.38 6.53
CA TYR A 127 7.88 -8.41 7.59
C TYR A 127 8.80 -8.69 8.78
N GLU A 128 9.72 -7.77 9.01
CA GLU A 128 10.80 -7.87 10.00
C GLU A 128 11.05 -6.49 10.60
N ASP A 129 11.30 -6.44 11.91
CA ASP A 129 11.61 -5.20 12.65
C ASP A 129 10.63 -4.04 12.44
N GLY A 130 9.35 -4.37 12.17
CA GLY A 130 8.31 -3.38 11.92
C GLY A 130 8.30 -2.80 10.51
N VAL A 131 9.06 -3.39 9.58
CA VAL A 131 9.13 -2.98 8.17
C VAL A 131 8.61 -4.09 7.25
N LEU A 132 7.61 -3.77 6.44
CA LEU A 132 7.11 -4.65 5.38
C LEU A 132 7.92 -4.40 4.10
N ASN A 133 8.67 -5.42 3.68
CA ASN A 133 9.46 -5.44 2.47
C ASN A 133 8.74 -6.26 1.41
N LEU A 134 8.54 -5.68 0.23
CA LEU A 134 7.89 -6.31 -0.92
C LEU A 134 8.81 -6.28 -2.12
N TRP A 135 8.96 -7.43 -2.78
CA TRP A 135 9.63 -7.58 -4.06
C TRP A 135 8.56 -7.92 -5.09
N LEU A 136 8.38 -7.04 -6.07
CA LEU A 136 7.38 -7.18 -7.13
C LEU A 136 8.12 -7.33 -8.46
N PRO A 137 8.42 -8.57 -8.91
CA PRO A 137 9.10 -8.79 -10.17
C PRO A 137 8.31 -8.25 -11.34
N LYS A 138 9.00 -7.78 -12.37
CA LYS A 138 8.39 -7.42 -13.64
C LYS A 138 8.24 -8.66 -14.51
N VAL A 139 7.19 -8.70 -15.31
CA VAL A 139 7.00 -9.74 -16.32
C VAL A 139 8.17 -9.71 -17.30
N ALA A 140 8.72 -10.87 -17.63
CA ALA A 140 9.72 -10.95 -18.68
C ALA A 140 9.08 -10.50 -20.00
N GLU A 141 9.66 -9.50 -20.67
CA GLU A 141 9.21 -9.10 -21.99
C GLU A 141 9.29 -10.31 -22.93
N ALA A 142 8.14 -10.72 -23.48
CA ALA A 142 8.11 -11.75 -24.49
C ALA A 142 8.84 -11.22 -25.74
N LYS A 143 9.96 -11.84 -26.11
CA LYS A 143 10.61 -11.55 -27.38
C LYS A 143 9.58 -11.69 -28.50
N PRO A 144 9.50 -10.75 -29.45
CA PRO A 144 8.53 -10.82 -30.53
C PRO A 144 8.64 -12.17 -31.24
N ARG A 145 7.53 -12.91 -31.29
CA ARG A 145 7.46 -14.19 -32.01
C ARG A 145 7.24 -13.89 -33.48
N LYS A 146 8.12 -14.38 -34.34
CA LYS A 146 7.92 -14.38 -35.78
C LYS A 146 6.73 -15.32 -36.07
N VAL A 147 5.69 -14.78 -36.71
CA VAL A 147 4.56 -15.58 -37.18
C VAL A 147 4.81 -15.92 -38.64
N ASP A 148 4.96 -17.21 -38.94
CA ASP A 148 5.08 -17.66 -40.32
C ASP A 148 3.70 -17.66 -40.99
N ILE A 149 3.58 -16.91 -42.09
CA ILE A 149 2.36 -16.86 -42.90
C ILE A 149 2.39 -18.06 -43.86
N LYS A 150 1.44 -18.98 -43.71
CA LYS A 150 1.20 -20.04 -44.70
C LYS A 150 0.25 -19.53 -45.77
N ILE A 151 0.70 -19.54 -47.02
CA ILE A 151 -0.15 -19.28 -48.19
C ILE A 151 -0.72 -20.63 -48.66
N ALA A 152 -2.01 -20.65 -48.99
CA ALA A 152 -2.73 -21.78 -49.57
C ALA A 152 -2.67 -21.76 -51.09
#